data_AF-A0A7Y4WG94-F1
#
_entry.id   AF-A0A7Y4WG94-F1
#
_cell.length_a   1.000
_cell.length_b   1.000
_cell.length_c   1.000
_cell.angle_alpha   90.00
_cell.angle_beta   90.00
_cell.angle_gamma   90.00
#
_symmetry.space_group_name_H-M   'P 1'
#
loop_
_entity.id
_entity.type
_entity.pdbx_description
1 polymer ?
#
loop_
_entity_poly.entity_id
_entity_poly.type
_entity_poly.pdbx_seq_one_letter_code
_entity_poly.pdbx_strand_id
1 'polypeptide(L)'
;MPRLRIFGPILLLLAAAGSVYTQGNARRLATVSSLHQYPAYYHLQNVLLHGEFVENGSQTVLRGGERDITMMMNDQRAVSGTVEVRGMLLDVGRLEPSDPRLSRYGGAREPERWPRPGEELVLSVTGVAETQLATSPSIRGLALQPWRFDGQKVTVVGQFRGRNLFGDLPSAPGKSRYDFVLRSADAALWVTDLRPRGRGFDLSVDAKVDTGRWLQVSGTVVLERGLVTMLGTTVATSAAPDVEPPQEEEPAPPAPLETAEMIFSSPTDGDMNVPLGGSVRFQFSRGLDPASIDGQIRVTYVGTAPADAAGATLEFKHAYDLGTRAIEIRFAAPLDRFRTVKVELLDGMKAFDGAPVAPSSITFSTGG
;
A
#
# COMPACT_ATOMS: atom_id res chain seq x y z
N MET A 1 65.62 -28.17 -22.71
CA MET A 1 64.16 -27.97 -22.83
C MET A 1 63.51 -28.27 -21.48
N PRO A 2 63.06 -27.22 -20.78
CA PRO A 2 61.79 -27.28 -20.05
C PRO A 2 60.93 -26.02 -20.30
N ARG A 3 59.61 -26.21 -20.16
CA ARG A 3 58.53 -25.27 -20.47
C ARG A 3 58.14 -24.40 -19.26
N LEU A 4 57.58 -23.24 -19.59
CA LEU A 4 56.46 -22.53 -18.94
C LEU A 4 56.63 -21.98 -17.51
N ARG A 5 56.40 -20.67 -17.35
CA ARG A 5 55.16 -20.11 -16.76
C ARG A 5 55.19 -18.58 -16.89
N ILE A 6 54.40 -18.05 -17.83
CA ILE A 6 54.07 -16.62 -17.91
C ILE A 6 52.78 -16.44 -17.09
N PHE A 7 52.86 -15.62 -16.04
CA PHE A 7 51.69 -15.11 -15.32
C PHE A 7 50.95 -14.12 -16.21
N GLY A 8 49.71 -14.44 -16.59
CA GLY A 8 48.79 -13.49 -17.22
C GLY A 8 47.99 -12.73 -16.14
N PRO A 9 47.75 -11.42 -16.28
CA PRO A 9 46.94 -10.67 -15.34
C PRO A 9 45.46 -11.04 -15.50
N ILE A 10 44.81 -11.32 -14.37
CA ILE A 10 43.36 -11.53 -14.25
C ILE A 10 42.70 -10.15 -14.42
N LEU A 11 41.96 -10.01 -15.53
CA LEU A 11 41.12 -8.84 -15.78
C LEU A 11 39.86 -8.96 -14.90
N LEU A 12 39.77 -8.14 -13.86
CA LEU A 12 38.58 -8.02 -13.04
C LEU A 12 37.50 -7.30 -13.87
N LEU A 13 36.51 -8.05 -14.38
CA LEU A 13 35.32 -7.46 -14.99
C LEU A 13 34.47 -6.84 -13.86
N LEU A 14 34.46 -5.51 -13.78
CA LEU A 14 33.47 -4.76 -13.01
C LEU A 14 32.10 -4.99 -13.68
N ALA A 15 31.27 -5.85 -13.09
CA ALA A 15 29.85 -5.91 -13.42
C ALA A 15 29.20 -4.62 -12.93
N ALA A 16 28.94 -3.70 -13.86
CA ALA A 16 28.05 -2.57 -13.61
C ALA A 16 26.68 -3.16 -13.25
N ALA A 17 26.29 -3.04 -11.98
CA ALA A 17 24.93 -3.30 -11.54
C ALA A 17 24.02 -2.28 -12.24
N GLY A 18 23.49 -2.65 -13.40
CA GLY A 18 22.37 -1.93 -14.00
C GLY A 18 21.23 -1.99 -13.00
N SER A 19 20.79 -0.83 -12.52
CA SER A 19 19.53 -0.72 -11.81
C SER A 19 18.45 -1.27 -12.75
N VAL A 20 18.01 -2.49 -12.46
CA VAL A 20 16.79 -3.03 -13.02
C VAL A 20 15.70 -2.17 -12.40
N TYR A 21 15.31 -1.09 -13.09
CA TYR A 21 13.98 -0.54 -12.89
C TYR A 21 13.03 -1.65 -13.32
N THR A 22 12.63 -2.48 -12.35
CA THR A 22 11.39 -3.24 -12.46
C THR A 22 10.34 -2.23 -12.89
N GLN A 23 9.83 -2.36 -14.12
CA GLN A 23 8.69 -1.60 -14.58
C GLN A 23 7.49 -2.08 -13.75
N GLY A 24 7.39 -1.59 -12.50
CA GLY A 24 6.15 -1.65 -11.76
C GLY A 24 5.08 -1.08 -12.69
N ASN A 25 3.98 -1.80 -12.87
CA ASN A 25 2.88 -1.42 -13.76
C ASN A 25 2.59 0.08 -13.60
N ALA A 26 3.09 0.88 -14.54
CA ALA A 26 3.05 2.32 -14.42
C ALA A 26 1.58 2.75 -14.44
N ARG A 27 1.14 3.39 -13.34
CA ARG A 27 -0.23 3.89 -13.22
C ARG A 27 -0.44 5.00 -14.25
N ARG A 28 -1.58 4.96 -14.94
CA ARG A 28 -1.98 5.97 -15.93
C ARG A 28 -2.97 6.95 -15.32
N LEU A 29 -2.60 8.23 -15.30
CA LEU A 29 -3.52 9.27 -14.87
C LEU A 29 -4.56 9.50 -15.96
N ALA A 30 -5.82 9.58 -15.56
CA ALA A 30 -6.94 9.66 -16.48
C ALA A 30 -8.09 10.49 -15.88
N THR A 31 -8.99 10.93 -16.74
CA THR A 31 -10.30 11.46 -16.36
C THR A 31 -11.37 10.40 -16.61
N VAL A 32 -12.49 10.45 -15.89
CA VAL A 32 -13.62 9.55 -16.16
C VAL A 32 -14.07 9.64 -17.62
N SER A 33 -14.16 10.85 -18.17
CA SER A 33 -14.46 11.07 -19.60
C SER A 33 -13.47 10.40 -20.55
N SER A 34 -12.17 10.40 -20.22
CA SER A 34 -11.15 9.74 -21.05
C SER A 34 -11.30 8.22 -21.09
N LEU A 35 -11.75 7.61 -19.99
CA LEU A 35 -11.98 6.16 -19.93
C LEU A 35 -13.11 5.75 -20.87
N HIS A 36 -14.20 6.53 -20.87
CA HIS A 36 -15.34 6.35 -21.77
C HIS A 36 -14.98 6.59 -23.24
N GLN A 37 -14.13 7.57 -23.53
CA GLN A 37 -13.75 7.87 -24.92
C GLN A 37 -12.74 6.87 -25.49
N TYR A 38 -11.83 6.34 -24.67
CA TYR A 38 -10.74 5.46 -25.08
C TYR A 38 -10.69 4.13 -24.30
N PRO A 39 -11.79 3.36 -24.24
CA PRO A 39 -11.88 2.19 -23.37
C PRO A 39 -10.87 1.11 -23.75
N ALA A 40 -10.61 0.91 -25.04
CA ALA A 40 -9.62 -0.05 -25.53
C ALA A 40 -8.18 0.25 -25.05
N TYR A 41 -7.84 1.54 -24.91
CA TYR A 41 -6.51 1.96 -24.47
C TYR A 41 -6.30 1.71 -22.98
N TYR A 42 -7.34 1.94 -22.18
CA TYR A 42 -7.29 1.80 -20.72
C TYR A 42 -7.68 0.42 -20.21
N HIS A 43 -8.25 -0.46 -21.04
CA HIS A 43 -8.63 -1.80 -20.65
C HIS A 43 -7.43 -2.56 -20.04
N LEU A 44 -7.62 -3.09 -18.83
CA LEU A 44 -6.62 -3.77 -17.99
C LEU A 44 -5.43 -2.90 -17.57
N GLN A 45 -5.51 -1.58 -17.73
CA GLN A 45 -4.52 -0.66 -17.21
C GLN A 45 -4.86 -0.27 -15.78
N ASN A 46 -3.83 -0.12 -14.95
CA ASN A 46 -3.96 0.56 -13.67
C ASN A 46 -4.12 2.06 -13.92
N VAL A 47 -5.22 2.63 -13.47
CA VAL A 47 -5.56 4.04 -13.62
C VAL A 47 -5.65 4.73 -12.26
N LEU A 48 -5.40 6.04 -12.28
CA LEU A 48 -5.60 6.94 -11.15
C LEU A 48 -6.53 8.07 -11.61
N LEU A 49 -7.62 8.24 -10.87
CA LEU A 49 -8.70 9.18 -11.18
C LEU A 49 -8.96 10.10 -9.99
N HIS A 50 -9.40 11.31 -10.26
CA HIS A 50 -10.03 12.16 -9.25
C HIS A 50 -11.53 12.28 -9.51
N GLY A 51 -12.31 12.30 -8.44
CA GLY A 51 -13.76 12.46 -8.51
C GLY A 51 -14.41 12.43 -7.15
N GLU A 52 -15.73 12.31 -7.13
CA GLU A 52 -16.53 12.17 -5.91
C GLU A 52 -17.35 10.89 -6.00
N PHE A 53 -17.49 10.19 -4.88
CA PHE A 53 -18.38 9.05 -4.81
C PHE A 53 -19.83 9.52 -4.84
N VAL A 54 -20.63 8.90 -5.71
CA VAL A 54 -22.07 9.13 -5.79
C VAL A 54 -22.77 7.78 -5.71
N GLU A 55 -23.84 7.70 -4.93
CA GLU A 55 -24.73 6.55 -4.93
C GLU A 55 -25.68 6.63 -6.13
N ASN A 56 -25.73 5.57 -6.93
CA ASN A 56 -26.64 5.43 -8.05
C ASN A 56 -27.42 4.11 -7.89
N GLY A 57 -28.56 4.19 -7.18
CA GLY A 57 -29.33 3.01 -6.80
C GLY A 57 -28.52 2.11 -5.86
N SER A 58 -28.27 0.87 -6.27
CA SER A 58 -27.47 -0.11 -5.51
C SER A 58 -25.98 -0.07 -5.85
N GLN A 59 -25.55 0.78 -6.78
CA GLN A 59 -24.17 0.87 -7.23
C GLN A 59 -23.49 2.14 -6.73
N THR A 60 -22.22 2.02 -6.37
CA THR A 60 -21.33 3.16 -6.15
C THR A 60 -20.69 3.54 -7.49
N VAL A 61 -20.77 4.83 -7.85
CA VAL A 61 -20.10 5.38 -9.03
C VAL A 61 -19.11 6.46 -8.63
N LEU A 62 -18.05 6.64 -9.41
CA LEU A 62 -17.16 7.80 -9.32
C LEU A 62 -17.62 8.84 -10.32
N ARG A 63 -18.04 10.01 -9.85
CA ARG A 63 -18.32 11.17 -10.69
C ARG A 63 -17.05 11.97 -10.91
N GLY A 64 -16.65 12.13 -12.17
CA GLY A 64 -15.49 12.94 -12.55
C GLY A 64 -15.81 13.82 -13.76
N GLY A 65 -16.01 15.11 -13.52
CA GLY A 65 -16.51 16.04 -14.55
C GLY A 65 -17.96 15.73 -14.92
N GLU A 66 -18.24 15.54 -16.20
CA GLU A 66 -19.59 15.30 -16.74
C GLU A 66 -19.96 13.82 -16.88
N ARG A 67 -19.08 12.90 -16.46
CA ARG A 67 -19.27 11.47 -16.62
C ARG A 67 -19.08 10.75 -15.29
N ASP A 68 -19.82 9.67 -15.14
CA ASP A 68 -19.72 8.75 -14.02
C ASP A 68 -19.12 7.41 -14.50
N ILE A 69 -18.44 6.69 -13.62
CA ILE A 69 -17.98 5.31 -13.88
C ILE A 69 -18.36 4.39 -12.73
N THR A 70 -18.90 3.22 -13.07
CA THR A 70 -19.27 2.20 -12.10
C THR A 70 -18.05 1.65 -11.39
N MET A 71 -18.16 1.46 -10.07
CA MET A 71 -17.05 1.01 -9.23
C MET A 71 -17.33 -0.36 -8.66
N MET A 72 -16.32 -1.22 -8.72
CA MET A 72 -16.25 -2.45 -7.96
C MET A 72 -15.31 -2.22 -6.78
N MET A 73 -15.87 -1.94 -5.61
CA MET A 73 -15.14 -1.36 -4.47
C MET A 73 -14.10 -2.29 -3.83
N ASN A 74 -14.16 -3.61 -4.01
CA ASN A 74 -13.17 -4.57 -3.49
C ASN A 74 -12.73 -4.30 -2.04
N ASP A 75 -13.70 -4.26 -1.12
CA ASP A 75 -13.50 -4.02 0.31
C ASP A 75 -12.99 -2.60 0.68
N GLN A 76 -12.81 -1.71 -0.32
CA GLN A 76 -12.57 -0.29 -0.09
C GLN A 76 -13.85 0.42 0.36
N ARG A 77 -13.68 1.48 1.16
CA ARG A 77 -14.79 2.32 1.64
C ARG A 77 -14.90 3.57 0.80
N ALA A 78 -16.13 3.96 0.48
CA ALA A 78 -16.40 5.30 -0.04
C ALA A 78 -16.20 6.31 1.10
N VAL A 79 -15.56 7.44 0.77
CA VAL A 79 -15.39 8.57 1.69
C VAL A 79 -16.01 9.81 1.07
N SER A 80 -16.35 10.81 1.91
CA SER A 80 -16.97 12.04 1.42
C SER A 80 -15.94 12.99 0.80
N GLY A 81 -16.40 13.82 -0.14
CA GLY A 81 -15.57 14.82 -0.81
C GLY A 81 -14.81 14.29 -2.03
N THR A 82 -13.90 15.12 -2.54
CA THR A 82 -13.05 14.76 -3.67
C THR A 82 -11.99 13.75 -3.24
N VAL A 83 -11.87 12.67 -4.00
CA VAL A 83 -10.98 11.53 -3.71
C VAL A 83 -10.04 11.23 -4.86
N GLU A 84 -8.88 10.70 -4.52
CA GLU A 84 -8.02 9.97 -5.45
C GLU A 84 -8.40 8.48 -5.42
N VAL A 85 -8.82 7.95 -6.57
CA VAL A 85 -9.18 6.54 -6.72
C VAL A 85 -8.15 5.84 -7.59
N ARG A 86 -7.63 4.74 -7.09
CA ARG A 86 -6.71 3.84 -7.78
C ARG A 86 -7.43 2.55 -8.11
N GLY A 87 -7.27 2.06 -9.33
CA GLY A 87 -7.91 0.81 -9.74
C GLY A 87 -7.51 0.35 -11.13
N MET A 88 -8.03 -0.80 -11.54
CA MET A 88 -7.88 -1.33 -12.88
C MET A 88 -9.17 -1.10 -13.68
N LEU A 89 -9.06 -0.52 -14.88
CA LEU A 89 -10.22 -0.38 -15.75
C LEU A 89 -10.55 -1.72 -16.40
N LEU A 90 -11.81 -2.14 -16.27
CA LEU A 90 -12.40 -3.27 -16.98
C LEU A 90 -13.39 -2.72 -18.00
N ASP A 91 -13.27 -3.21 -19.24
CA ASP A 91 -14.25 -3.04 -20.30
C ASP A 91 -14.92 -4.40 -20.39
N VAL A 92 -16.13 -4.51 -19.84
CA VAL A 92 -16.80 -5.80 -19.62
C VAL A 92 -17.01 -6.52 -20.94
N GLY A 93 -17.35 -5.79 -22.00
CA GLY A 93 -17.57 -6.36 -23.34
C GLY A 93 -16.32 -6.92 -24.03
N ARG A 94 -15.12 -6.72 -23.44
CA ARG A 94 -13.86 -7.34 -23.90
C ARG A 94 -13.45 -8.56 -23.10
N LEU A 95 -14.18 -8.86 -22.03
CA LEU A 95 -13.96 -10.02 -21.18
C LEU A 95 -14.95 -11.11 -21.54
N GLU A 96 -14.60 -12.34 -21.19
CA GLU A 96 -15.55 -13.46 -21.23
C GLU A 96 -16.52 -13.36 -20.05
N PRO A 97 -17.77 -13.84 -20.19
CA PRO A 97 -18.74 -13.88 -19.09
C PRO A 97 -18.26 -14.55 -17.80
N SER A 98 -17.36 -15.52 -17.93
CA SER A 98 -16.78 -16.27 -16.82
C SER A 98 -15.45 -15.70 -16.30
N ASP A 99 -15.03 -14.51 -16.74
CA ASP A 99 -13.75 -13.95 -16.34
C ASP A 99 -13.69 -13.73 -14.81
N PRO A 100 -12.69 -14.28 -14.11
CA PRO A 100 -12.61 -14.23 -12.65
C PRO A 100 -12.51 -12.80 -12.09
N ARG A 101 -12.08 -11.82 -12.90
CA ARG A 101 -12.01 -10.41 -12.51
C ARG A 101 -13.39 -9.78 -12.32
N LEU A 102 -14.44 -10.39 -12.86
CA LEU A 102 -15.82 -9.94 -12.73
C LEU A 102 -16.58 -10.65 -11.60
N SER A 103 -15.91 -11.50 -10.80
CA SER A 103 -16.55 -12.28 -9.73
C SER A 103 -17.28 -11.43 -8.69
N ARG A 104 -16.75 -10.24 -8.38
CA ARG A 104 -17.35 -9.24 -7.48
C ARG A 104 -18.20 -8.19 -8.20
N TYR A 105 -18.29 -8.27 -9.54
CA TYR A 105 -19.11 -7.37 -10.33
C TYR A 105 -20.57 -7.84 -10.34
N GLY A 106 -21.48 -6.94 -9.98
CA GLY A 106 -22.91 -7.23 -9.88
C GLY A 106 -23.72 -6.93 -11.16
N GLY A 107 -23.10 -6.42 -12.23
CA GLY A 107 -23.75 -6.11 -13.51
C GLY A 107 -24.12 -7.35 -14.32
N ALA A 108 -24.57 -7.16 -15.57
CA ALA A 108 -25.23 -8.20 -16.36
C ALA A 108 -24.39 -9.49 -16.50
N ARG A 109 -24.92 -10.60 -15.94
CA ARG A 109 -24.28 -11.93 -15.97
C ARG A 109 -24.89 -12.87 -17.01
N GLU A 110 -25.84 -12.38 -17.81
CA GLU A 110 -26.51 -13.18 -18.82
C GLU A 110 -25.65 -13.18 -20.10
N PRO A 111 -25.11 -14.34 -20.54
CA PRO A 111 -24.27 -14.42 -21.74
C PRO A 111 -24.97 -13.89 -23.00
N GLU A 112 -26.30 -14.04 -23.06
CA GLU A 112 -27.15 -13.58 -24.17
C GLU A 112 -27.30 -12.04 -24.22
N ARG A 113 -26.96 -11.34 -23.13
CA ARG A 113 -27.01 -9.87 -23.01
C ARG A 113 -25.64 -9.28 -22.69
N TRP A 114 -24.57 -9.98 -23.08
CA TRP A 114 -23.21 -9.49 -22.83
C TRP A 114 -22.97 -8.14 -23.53
N PRO A 115 -22.42 -7.13 -22.83
CA PRO A 115 -22.20 -5.81 -23.40
C PRO A 115 -21.21 -5.86 -24.56
N ARG A 116 -21.33 -4.92 -25.50
CA ARG A 116 -20.31 -4.73 -26.53
C ARG A 116 -19.06 -4.04 -25.95
N PRO A 117 -17.88 -4.21 -26.56
CA PRO A 117 -16.70 -3.47 -26.16
C PRO A 117 -16.95 -1.96 -26.09
N GLY A 118 -16.69 -1.36 -24.91
CA GLY A 118 -16.88 0.05 -24.61
C GLY A 118 -18.27 0.45 -24.12
N GLU A 119 -19.22 -0.47 -24.05
CA GLU A 119 -20.59 -0.19 -23.58
C GLU A 119 -20.70 -0.16 -22.05
N GLU A 120 -19.96 -1.03 -21.38
CA GLU A 120 -19.99 -1.18 -19.92
C GLU A 120 -18.57 -1.16 -19.36
N LEU A 121 -18.25 -0.07 -18.66
CA LEU A 121 -16.95 0.17 -18.05
C LEU A 121 -17.05 0.13 -16.52
N VAL A 122 -16.14 -0.62 -15.91
CA VAL A 122 -16.10 -0.81 -14.46
C VAL A 122 -14.70 -0.57 -13.96
N LEU A 123 -14.55 0.23 -12.91
CA LEU A 123 -13.28 0.39 -12.21
C LEU A 123 -13.20 -0.63 -11.07
N SER A 124 -12.28 -1.59 -11.18
CA SER A 124 -11.91 -2.48 -10.08
C SER A 124 -11.00 -1.72 -9.13
N VAL A 125 -11.56 -1.24 -8.02
CA VAL A 125 -10.88 -0.33 -7.09
C VAL A 125 -9.84 -1.11 -6.28
N THR A 126 -8.65 -0.54 -6.14
CA THR A 126 -7.56 -1.09 -5.33
C THR A 126 -7.11 -0.15 -4.22
N GLY A 127 -7.50 1.11 -4.27
CA GLY A 127 -7.23 2.07 -3.21
C GLY A 127 -8.03 3.36 -3.36
N VAL A 128 -8.34 3.98 -2.24
CA VAL A 128 -9.03 5.26 -2.13
C VAL A 128 -8.27 6.12 -1.15
N ALA A 129 -8.00 7.37 -1.52
CA ALA A 129 -7.39 8.35 -0.64
C ALA A 129 -8.15 9.68 -0.76
N GLU A 130 -8.25 10.42 0.34
CA GLU A 130 -8.69 11.81 0.28
C GLU A 130 -7.68 12.62 -0.54
N THR A 131 -8.17 13.56 -1.36
CA THR A 131 -7.30 14.39 -2.19
C THR A 131 -7.72 15.85 -2.12
N GLN A 132 -6.75 16.72 -2.30
CA GLN A 132 -6.98 18.16 -2.34
C GLN A 132 -7.03 18.66 -3.77
N LEU A 133 -7.72 19.78 -3.95
CA LEU A 133 -7.74 20.46 -5.24
C LEU A 133 -6.37 21.08 -5.54
N ALA A 134 -5.86 20.85 -6.75
CA ALA A 134 -4.60 21.38 -7.22
C ALA A 134 -4.62 22.91 -7.19
N THR A 135 -3.73 23.52 -6.41
CA THR A 135 -3.66 24.97 -6.21
C THR A 135 -2.87 25.69 -7.30
N SER A 136 -2.01 24.97 -8.04
CA SER A 136 -1.20 25.48 -9.14
C SER A 136 -1.23 24.56 -10.37
N PRO A 137 -1.10 25.11 -11.60
CA PRO A 137 -1.06 24.30 -12.81
C PRO A 137 0.20 23.43 -12.86
N SER A 138 0.01 22.14 -13.07
CA SER A 138 1.07 21.16 -13.31
C SER A 138 0.55 20.09 -14.26
N ILE A 139 1.42 19.31 -14.91
CA ILE A 139 0.97 18.23 -15.82
C ILE A 139 0.06 17.24 -15.07
N ARG A 140 0.38 16.92 -13.81
CA ARG A 140 -0.47 16.07 -12.94
C ARG A 140 -1.82 16.72 -12.64
N GLY A 141 -1.82 17.99 -12.21
CA GLY A 141 -3.05 18.73 -11.92
C GLY A 141 -3.97 18.84 -13.14
N LEU A 142 -3.39 19.07 -14.32
CA LEU A 142 -4.10 19.10 -15.60
C LEU A 142 -4.70 17.74 -15.96
N ALA A 143 -3.94 16.65 -15.79
CA ALA A 143 -4.40 15.31 -16.13
C ALA A 143 -5.53 14.80 -15.22
N LEU A 144 -5.54 15.20 -13.93
CA LEU A 144 -6.49 14.72 -12.94
C LEU A 144 -7.65 15.67 -12.65
N GLN A 145 -7.42 16.98 -12.73
CA GLN A 145 -8.42 18.00 -12.43
C GLN A 145 -8.52 19.04 -13.56
N PRO A 146 -8.73 18.62 -14.83
CA PRO A 146 -8.70 19.55 -15.96
C PRO A 146 -9.75 20.65 -15.90
N TRP A 147 -10.92 20.40 -15.29
CA TRP A 147 -11.99 21.40 -15.12
C TRP A 147 -11.54 22.63 -14.33
N ARG A 148 -10.48 22.50 -13.52
CA ARG A 148 -9.89 23.62 -12.78
C ARG A 148 -9.08 24.58 -13.64
N PHE A 149 -8.64 24.12 -14.80
CA PHE A 149 -7.70 24.83 -15.66
C PHE A 149 -8.23 25.04 -17.07
N ASP A 150 -9.35 24.41 -17.45
CA ASP A 150 -9.95 24.55 -18.77
C ASP A 150 -10.18 26.02 -19.15
N GLY A 151 -9.78 26.38 -20.37
CA GLY A 151 -9.78 27.76 -20.87
C GLY A 151 -8.70 28.69 -20.28
N GLN A 152 -7.94 28.26 -19.27
CA GLN A 152 -6.90 29.09 -18.64
C GLN A 152 -5.57 29.00 -19.41
N LYS A 153 -4.85 30.11 -19.41
CA LYS A 153 -3.46 30.16 -19.84
C LYS A 153 -2.56 29.68 -18.70
N VAL A 154 -1.81 28.63 -18.94
CA VAL A 154 -0.90 28.03 -17.95
C VAL A 154 0.49 27.85 -18.54
N THR A 155 1.47 27.65 -17.66
CA THR A 155 2.83 27.26 -18.04
C THR A 155 3.18 25.99 -17.27
N VAL A 156 3.69 24.98 -17.98
CA VAL A 156 4.10 23.71 -17.41
C VAL A 156 5.47 23.28 -17.89
N VAL A 157 6.14 22.45 -17.11
CA VAL A 157 7.42 21.85 -17.45
C VAL A 157 7.25 20.34 -17.56
N GLY A 158 7.78 19.75 -18.61
CA GLY A 158 7.75 18.30 -18.84
C GLY A 158 8.82 17.84 -19.82
N GLN A 159 9.12 16.54 -19.78
CA GLN A 159 9.97 15.88 -20.75
C GLN A 159 9.23 15.71 -22.06
N PHE A 160 9.88 16.07 -23.16
CA PHE A 160 9.40 15.84 -24.51
C PHE A 160 9.40 14.33 -24.84
N ARG A 161 8.27 13.81 -25.32
CA ARG A 161 8.07 12.38 -25.62
C ARG A 161 7.72 12.11 -27.09
N GLY A 162 7.92 13.12 -27.95
CA GLY A 162 7.56 13.06 -29.36
C GLY A 162 6.05 12.97 -29.57
N ARG A 163 5.62 12.44 -30.72
CA ARG A 163 4.21 12.17 -31.06
C ARG A 163 3.72 10.90 -30.33
N ASN A 164 3.82 10.93 -29.00
CA ASN A 164 3.44 9.83 -28.12
C ASN A 164 4.20 8.51 -28.42
N LEU A 165 5.51 8.61 -28.65
CA LEU A 165 6.36 7.47 -29.08
C LEU A 165 6.48 6.34 -28.03
N PHE A 166 5.98 6.58 -26.82
CA PHE A 166 6.00 5.65 -25.69
C PHE A 166 4.59 5.21 -25.25
N GLY A 167 3.54 5.65 -25.96
CA GLY A 167 2.17 5.33 -25.60
C GLY A 167 1.79 5.83 -24.21
N ASP A 168 2.26 7.03 -23.83
CA ASP A 168 1.96 7.66 -22.54
C ASP A 168 0.47 8.10 -22.46
N LEU A 169 -0.14 8.46 -23.59
CA LEU A 169 -1.56 8.85 -23.73
C LEU A 169 -2.30 8.04 -24.81
N PRO A 170 -3.64 8.13 -24.92
CA PRO A 170 -4.39 7.65 -26.06
C PRO A 170 -3.95 8.30 -27.39
N SER A 171 -4.55 7.84 -28.50
CA SER A 171 -4.29 8.35 -29.85
C SER A 171 -4.29 9.89 -29.92
N ALA A 172 -3.41 10.42 -30.76
CA ALA A 172 -3.22 11.86 -30.91
C ALA A 172 -4.53 12.58 -31.26
N PRO A 173 -4.72 13.82 -30.76
CA PRO A 173 -5.90 14.60 -31.07
C PRO A 173 -5.94 15.01 -32.56
N GLY A 174 -4.80 14.99 -33.27
CA GLY A 174 -4.71 15.23 -34.70
C GLY A 174 -4.99 16.67 -35.09
N LYS A 175 -4.72 17.61 -34.18
CA LYS A 175 -4.98 19.05 -34.37
C LYS A 175 -3.86 19.69 -35.19
N SER A 176 -2.63 19.20 -35.03
CA SER A 176 -1.47 19.67 -35.78
C SER A 176 -0.54 18.52 -36.17
N ARG A 177 0.20 18.72 -37.27
CA ARG A 177 1.32 17.84 -37.65
C ARG A 177 2.44 17.81 -36.60
N TYR A 178 2.44 18.75 -35.66
CA TYR A 178 3.44 18.83 -34.60
C TYR A 178 2.91 18.37 -33.25
N ASP A 179 1.71 17.81 -33.14
CA ASP A 179 1.18 17.32 -31.85
C ASP A 179 2.23 16.45 -31.14
N PHE A 180 2.53 16.78 -29.88
CA PHE A 180 3.53 16.08 -29.09
C PHE A 180 3.11 15.93 -27.63
N VAL A 181 3.72 14.98 -26.93
CA VAL A 181 3.45 14.71 -25.52
C VAL A 181 4.55 15.30 -24.64
N LEU A 182 4.13 15.96 -23.56
CA LEU A 182 4.95 16.25 -22.41
C LEU A 182 4.65 15.27 -21.29
N ARG A 183 5.68 14.77 -20.61
CA ARG A 183 5.55 13.90 -19.44
C ARG A 183 6.25 14.50 -18.23
N SER A 184 5.61 14.45 -17.07
CA SER A 184 6.26 14.74 -15.78
C SER A 184 5.80 13.71 -14.76
N ALA A 185 6.77 13.02 -14.13
CA ALA A 185 6.53 11.87 -13.23
C ALA A 185 5.59 10.82 -13.86
N ASP A 186 4.38 10.66 -13.31
CA ASP A 186 3.34 9.73 -13.75
C ASP A 186 2.27 10.37 -14.65
N ALA A 187 2.35 11.68 -14.90
CA ALA A 187 1.39 12.42 -15.70
C ALA A 187 1.92 12.72 -17.11
N ALA A 188 1.02 12.76 -18.08
CA ALA A 188 1.31 13.16 -19.45
C ALA A 188 0.23 14.11 -19.98
N LEU A 189 0.63 14.97 -20.93
CA LEU A 189 -0.24 15.97 -21.54
C LEU A 189 0.08 16.11 -23.03
N TRP A 190 -0.96 16.17 -23.87
CA TRP A 190 -0.82 16.55 -25.28
C TRP A 190 -0.62 18.06 -25.40
N VAL A 191 0.38 18.46 -26.18
CA VAL A 191 0.56 19.84 -26.66
C VAL A 191 0.26 19.87 -28.16
N THR A 192 -0.59 20.78 -28.57
CA THR A 192 -1.03 20.96 -29.96
C THR A 192 -0.73 22.38 -30.44
N ASP A 193 -0.78 22.60 -31.75
CA ASP A 193 -0.55 23.90 -32.42
C ASP A 193 0.80 24.58 -32.14
N LEU A 194 1.75 23.82 -31.58
CA LEU A 194 3.08 24.30 -31.27
C LEU A 194 4.12 23.35 -31.84
N ARG A 195 5.04 23.87 -32.64
CA ARG A 195 6.23 23.12 -33.04
C ARG A 195 7.22 23.10 -31.87
N PRO A 196 7.80 21.95 -31.48
CA PRO A 196 8.81 21.87 -30.40
C PRO A 196 10.17 22.40 -30.88
N ARG A 197 10.22 23.68 -31.23
CA ARG A 197 11.39 24.40 -31.74
C ARG A 197 11.53 25.73 -31.00
N GLY A 198 12.77 26.08 -30.66
CA GLY A 198 13.08 27.33 -29.97
C GLY A 198 14.54 27.72 -30.15
N ARG A 199 15.03 28.62 -29.28
CA ARG A 199 16.42 29.04 -29.30
C ARG A 199 17.32 27.87 -28.88
N GLY A 200 18.18 27.41 -29.80
CA GLY A 200 19.15 26.35 -29.52
C GLY A 200 18.62 24.92 -29.63
N PHE A 201 17.38 24.70 -30.11
CA PHE A 201 16.83 23.37 -30.36
C PHE A 201 15.76 23.36 -31.45
N ASP A 202 15.65 22.23 -32.15
CA ASP A 202 14.57 21.90 -33.09
C ASP A 202 14.34 20.39 -32.96
N LEU A 203 13.29 19.99 -32.23
CA LEU A 203 13.04 18.58 -31.92
C LEU A 203 12.09 17.97 -32.95
N SER A 204 12.41 16.77 -33.40
CA SER A 204 11.51 15.98 -34.22
C SER A 204 10.52 15.21 -33.35
N VAL A 205 9.23 15.32 -33.68
CA VAL A 205 8.17 14.56 -32.99
C VAL A 205 8.23 13.06 -33.30
N ASP A 206 8.90 12.67 -34.38
CA ASP A 206 9.00 11.28 -34.83
C ASP A 206 10.35 10.63 -34.44
N ALA A 207 11.29 11.39 -33.87
CA ALA A 207 12.62 10.89 -33.54
C ALA A 207 12.78 10.58 -32.04
N LYS A 208 12.95 9.30 -31.69
CA LYS A 208 13.19 8.88 -30.30
C LYS A 208 14.43 9.54 -29.67
N VAL A 209 15.46 9.86 -30.46
CA VAL A 209 16.70 10.51 -29.98
C VAL A 209 16.46 11.92 -29.43
N ASP A 210 15.40 12.60 -29.87
CA ASP A 210 15.07 13.95 -29.40
C ASP A 210 14.24 13.96 -28.11
N THR A 211 13.80 12.78 -27.65
CA THR A 211 12.98 12.62 -26.44
C THR A 211 13.79 12.74 -25.15
N GLY A 212 13.11 12.96 -24.02
CA GLY A 212 13.73 13.10 -22.70
C GLY A 212 14.25 14.52 -22.40
N ARG A 213 14.26 15.43 -23.37
CA ARG A 213 14.58 16.84 -23.14
C ARG A 213 13.48 17.54 -22.37
N TRP A 214 13.86 18.35 -21.39
CA TRP A 214 12.93 19.14 -20.60
C TRP A 214 12.54 20.42 -21.33
N LEU A 215 11.24 20.61 -21.47
CA LEU A 215 10.63 21.78 -22.10
C LEU A 215 9.71 22.48 -21.12
N GLN A 216 9.76 23.81 -21.10
CA GLN A 216 8.73 24.66 -20.54
C GLN A 216 7.80 25.09 -21.68
N VAL A 217 6.51 24.79 -21.54
CA VAL A 217 5.48 25.14 -22.52
C VAL A 217 4.40 25.98 -21.85
N SER A 218 4.02 27.07 -22.50
CA SER A 218 2.87 27.88 -22.10
C SER A 218 1.78 27.77 -23.15
N GLY A 219 0.53 27.77 -22.73
CA GLY A 219 -0.61 27.59 -23.61
C GLY A 219 -1.95 27.63 -22.90
N THR A 220 -3.02 27.48 -23.66
CA THR A 220 -4.38 27.39 -23.11
C THR A 220 -4.77 25.93 -22.95
N VAL A 221 -5.29 25.57 -21.78
CA VAL A 221 -5.79 24.22 -21.51
C VAL A 221 -7.14 24.05 -22.18
N VAL A 222 -7.33 22.91 -22.84
CA VAL A 222 -8.60 22.54 -23.47
C VAL A 222 -8.91 21.09 -23.15
N LEU A 223 -10.10 20.86 -22.59
CA LEU A 223 -10.69 19.54 -22.44
C LEU A 223 -11.61 19.26 -23.63
N GLU A 224 -11.22 18.35 -24.52
CA GLU A 224 -12.04 17.98 -25.69
C GLU A 224 -12.03 16.45 -25.87
N ARG A 225 -13.23 15.86 -26.08
CA ARG A 225 -13.38 14.41 -26.26
C ARG A 225 -12.66 13.60 -25.17
N GLY A 226 -12.79 14.04 -23.91
CA GLY A 226 -12.14 13.38 -22.77
C GLY A 226 -10.61 13.49 -22.70
N LEU A 227 -9.93 14.05 -23.70
CA LEU A 227 -8.50 14.34 -23.62
C LEU A 227 -8.25 15.74 -23.09
N VAL A 228 -7.30 15.83 -22.16
CA VAL A 228 -6.72 17.10 -21.75
C VAL A 228 -5.61 17.44 -22.73
N THR A 229 -5.72 18.61 -23.35
CA THR A 229 -4.73 19.13 -24.30
C THR A 229 -4.32 20.54 -23.90
N MET A 230 -3.15 20.97 -24.35
CA MET A 230 -2.71 22.35 -24.26
C MET A 230 -2.48 22.90 -25.67
N LEU A 231 -3.26 23.92 -26.03
CA LEU A 231 -3.02 24.75 -27.19
C LEU A 231 -1.76 25.59 -26.93
N GLY A 232 -0.62 25.13 -27.44
CA GLY A 232 0.67 25.70 -27.13
C GLY A 232 0.87 27.06 -27.79
N THR A 233 1.51 27.98 -27.07
CA THR A 233 1.84 29.34 -27.54
C THR A 233 3.32 29.62 -27.52
N THR A 234 4.04 29.20 -26.48
CA THR A 234 5.49 29.37 -26.37
C THR A 234 6.15 28.09 -25.87
N VAL A 235 7.36 27.80 -26.35
CA VAL A 235 8.20 26.70 -25.87
C VAL A 235 9.63 27.19 -25.66
N ALA A 236 10.24 26.76 -24.55
CA ALA A 236 11.64 26.98 -24.23
C ALA A 236 12.24 25.71 -23.62
N THR A 237 13.55 25.57 -23.69
CA THR A 237 14.26 24.55 -22.91
C THR A 237 14.17 24.91 -21.43
N SER A 238 14.01 23.90 -20.58
CA SER A 238 14.02 24.06 -19.13
C SER A 238 14.96 23.06 -18.49
N ALA A 239 15.33 23.29 -17.24
CA ALA A 239 15.87 22.23 -16.40
C ALA A 239 14.76 21.25 -16.01
N ALA A 240 15.13 20.07 -15.52
CA ALA A 240 14.19 19.26 -14.77
C ALA A 240 13.66 20.13 -13.62
N PRO A 241 12.34 20.13 -13.35
CA PRO A 241 11.85 20.71 -12.12
C PRO A 241 12.56 20.01 -10.96
N ASP A 242 12.95 20.79 -9.95
CA ASP A 242 13.31 20.26 -8.63
C ASP A 242 12.05 19.64 -8.04
N VAL A 243 11.72 18.46 -8.54
CA VAL A 243 10.80 17.56 -7.88
C VAL A 243 11.64 17.05 -6.73
N GLU A 244 11.42 17.61 -5.55
CA GLU A 244 11.76 16.95 -4.31
C GLU A 244 11.29 15.50 -4.52
N PRO A 245 12.22 14.51 -4.52
CA PRO A 245 11.86 13.14 -4.84
C PRO A 245 10.62 12.81 -4.03
N PRO A 246 9.60 12.12 -4.60
CA PRO A 246 8.42 11.76 -3.81
C PRO A 246 9.00 11.21 -2.52
N GLN A 247 8.70 11.87 -1.38
CA GLN A 247 9.19 11.41 -0.10
C GLN A 247 8.91 9.92 -0.14
N GLU A 248 9.99 9.13 -0.11
CA GLU A 248 9.89 7.72 0.19
C GLU A 248 9.04 7.73 1.45
N GLU A 249 7.77 7.33 1.29
CA GLU A 249 6.75 7.45 2.33
C GLU A 249 7.42 6.89 3.56
N GLU A 250 7.78 7.77 4.49
CA GLU A 250 8.64 7.42 5.61
C GLU A 250 7.95 6.19 6.19
N PRO A 251 8.60 5.00 6.14
CA PRO A 251 7.88 3.75 6.31
C PRO A 251 7.09 3.93 7.58
N ALA A 252 5.75 3.83 7.45
CA ALA A 252 4.84 4.16 8.54
C ALA A 252 5.44 3.58 9.82
N PRO A 253 5.59 4.39 10.90
CA PRO A 253 6.34 3.95 12.08
C PRO A 253 5.89 2.54 12.40
N PRO A 254 6.84 1.58 12.51
CA PRO A 254 6.53 0.17 12.53
C PRO A 254 5.39 -0.05 13.50
N ALA A 255 4.33 -0.73 13.03
CA ALA A 255 3.13 -0.96 13.81
C ALA A 255 3.54 -1.42 15.22
N PRO A 256 2.96 -0.83 16.29
CA PRO A 256 3.28 -1.24 17.65
C PRO A 256 3.16 -2.76 17.74
N LEU A 257 4.19 -3.42 18.26
CA LEU A 257 4.20 -4.88 18.37
C LEU A 257 3.00 -5.32 19.21
N GLU A 258 2.21 -6.25 18.68
CA GLU A 258 1.05 -6.79 19.38
C GLU A 258 1.47 -7.46 20.70
N THR A 259 0.86 -7.03 21.80
CA THR A 259 1.09 -7.56 23.15
C THR A 259 0.85 -9.06 23.18
N ALA A 260 1.77 -9.81 23.77
CA ALA A 260 1.59 -11.25 24.00
C ALA A 260 0.74 -11.47 25.27
N GLU A 261 -0.13 -12.48 25.24
CA GLU A 261 -1.11 -12.73 26.30
C GLU A 261 -1.05 -14.18 26.77
N MET A 262 -1.40 -14.42 28.04
CA MET A 262 -1.62 -15.76 28.57
C MET A 262 -2.96 -16.30 28.06
N ILE A 263 -2.91 -17.33 27.22
CA ILE A 263 -4.09 -17.94 26.59
C ILE A 263 -4.58 -19.18 27.32
N PHE A 264 -3.73 -19.78 28.17
CA PHE A 264 -4.08 -20.97 28.94
C PHE A 264 -3.32 -21.00 30.26
N SER A 265 -3.98 -21.51 31.30
CA SER A 265 -3.38 -21.79 32.60
C SER A 265 -3.85 -23.15 33.12
N SER A 266 -2.98 -23.86 33.82
CA SER A 266 -3.33 -25.06 34.58
C SER A 266 -2.52 -25.06 35.88
N PRO A 267 -3.14 -24.99 37.07
CA PRO A 267 -4.58 -24.83 37.31
C PRO A 267 -5.16 -23.57 36.66
N THR A 268 -6.47 -23.58 36.44
CA THR A 268 -7.23 -22.40 35.98
C THR A 268 -7.53 -21.48 37.17
N ASP A 269 -7.79 -20.21 36.90
CA ASP A 269 -8.26 -19.28 37.92
C ASP A 269 -9.56 -19.78 38.58
N GLY A 270 -9.58 -19.80 39.91
CA GLY A 270 -10.66 -20.33 40.72
C GLY A 270 -10.64 -21.84 40.99
N ASP A 271 -9.66 -22.60 40.46
CA ASP A 271 -9.59 -24.05 40.66
C ASP A 271 -9.51 -24.43 42.15
N MET A 272 -10.23 -25.48 42.53
CA MET A 272 -10.29 -26.02 43.89
C MET A 272 -9.71 -27.42 43.96
N ASN A 273 -9.22 -27.81 45.14
CA ASN A 273 -8.63 -29.12 45.41
C ASN A 273 -7.41 -29.45 44.53
N VAL A 274 -6.61 -28.44 44.19
CA VAL A 274 -5.37 -28.64 43.43
C VAL A 274 -4.39 -29.50 44.24
N PRO A 275 -3.74 -30.52 43.64
CA PRO A 275 -2.76 -31.35 44.32
C PRO A 275 -1.61 -30.54 44.93
N LEU A 276 -1.20 -30.88 46.15
CA LEU A 276 -0.15 -30.17 46.90
C LEU A 276 1.21 -30.16 46.18
N GLY A 277 1.52 -31.21 45.42
CA GLY A 277 2.74 -31.33 44.61
C GLY A 277 2.55 -30.99 43.13
N GLY A 278 1.44 -30.35 42.77
CA GLY A 278 1.15 -29.99 41.37
C GLY A 278 2.06 -28.88 40.84
N SER A 279 2.27 -28.89 39.51
CA SER A 279 2.92 -27.78 38.80
C SER A 279 1.88 -26.76 38.32
N VAL A 280 2.29 -25.51 38.17
CA VAL A 280 1.51 -24.49 37.47
C VAL A 280 2.06 -24.31 36.06
N ARG A 281 1.19 -24.29 35.05
CA ARG A 281 1.57 -24.11 33.65
C ARG A 281 0.82 -22.92 33.07
N PHE A 282 1.54 -22.04 32.38
CA PHE A 282 0.98 -20.94 31.59
C PHE A 282 1.38 -21.08 30.14
N GLN A 283 0.44 -20.95 29.22
CA GLN A 283 0.71 -20.92 27.78
C GLN A 283 0.40 -19.54 27.21
N PHE A 284 1.24 -19.08 26.30
CA PHE A 284 1.15 -17.74 25.72
C PHE A 284 0.80 -17.78 24.24
N SER A 285 0.15 -16.72 23.77
CA SER A 285 -0.18 -16.54 22.34
C SER A 285 1.06 -16.51 21.46
N ARG A 286 2.22 -16.10 22.02
CA ARG A 286 3.49 -15.90 21.32
C ARG A 286 4.67 -16.51 22.09
N GLY A 287 5.78 -16.72 21.39
CA GLY A 287 7.03 -17.14 22.03
C GLY A 287 7.58 -16.02 22.91
N LEU A 288 8.09 -16.37 24.09
CA LEU A 288 8.66 -15.43 25.06
C LEU A 288 10.18 -15.38 24.90
N ASP A 289 10.76 -14.23 25.25
CA ASP A 289 12.21 -14.12 25.49
C ASP A 289 12.52 -14.71 26.88
N PRO A 290 13.24 -15.85 26.97
CA PRO A 290 13.53 -16.50 28.25
C PRO A 290 14.26 -15.59 29.24
N ALA A 291 15.08 -14.66 28.76
CA ALA A 291 15.83 -13.73 29.62
C ALA A 291 14.93 -12.70 30.32
N SER A 292 13.70 -12.50 29.82
CA SER A 292 12.72 -11.57 30.39
C SER A 292 11.82 -12.19 31.47
N ILE A 293 11.87 -13.50 31.67
CA ILE A 293 10.98 -14.23 32.59
C ILE A 293 11.50 -14.17 34.03
N ASP A 294 12.82 -14.17 34.21
CA ASP A 294 13.46 -14.13 35.52
C ASP A 294 13.03 -12.90 36.31
N GLY A 295 12.57 -13.11 37.54
CA GLY A 295 12.11 -12.04 38.44
C GLY A 295 10.70 -11.50 38.15
N GLN A 296 10.02 -11.97 37.10
CA GLN A 296 8.68 -11.50 36.71
C GLN A 296 7.54 -12.44 37.11
N ILE A 297 7.82 -13.47 37.89
CA ILE A 297 6.82 -14.40 38.45
C ILE A 297 6.80 -14.21 39.96
N ARG A 298 5.61 -13.99 40.51
CA ARG A 298 5.40 -13.93 41.96
C ARG A 298 4.38 -14.98 42.38
N VAL A 299 4.70 -15.75 43.42
CA VAL A 299 3.80 -16.74 43.99
C VAL A 299 3.63 -16.50 45.48
N THR A 300 2.38 -16.40 45.94
CA THR A 300 2.05 -16.09 47.34
C THR A 300 0.84 -16.86 47.82
N TYR A 301 0.72 -17.05 49.13
CA TYR A 301 -0.55 -17.43 49.74
C TYR A 301 -1.42 -16.20 49.95
N VAL A 302 -2.71 -16.34 49.64
CA VAL A 302 -3.71 -15.31 49.91
C VAL A 302 -4.18 -15.41 51.36
N GLY A 303 -4.30 -14.26 52.03
CA GLY A 303 -4.81 -14.15 53.40
C GLY A 303 -3.73 -14.21 54.49
N THR A 304 -4.15 -14.04 55.75
CA THR A 304 -3.26 -13.98 56.91
C THR A 304 -2.54 -15.30 57.10
N ALA A 305 -1.22 -15.25 57.30
CA ALA A 305 -0.44 -16.44 57.63
C ALA A 305 -0.83 -16.93 59.04
N PRO A 306 -0.88 -18.26 59.29
CA PRO A 306 -1.03 -18.77 60.64
C PRO A 306 0.11 -18.26 61.53
N ALA A 307 -0.14 -18.09 62.84
CA ALA A 307 0.78 -17.45 63.78
C ALA A 307 2.18 -18.09 63.84
N ASP A 308 2.33 -19.33 63.35
CA ASP A 308 3.58 -20.09 63.29
C ASP A 308 4.27 -20.07 61.91
N ALA A 309 3.67 -19.42 60.90
CA ALA A 309 4.21 -19.31 59.55
C ALA A 309 4.54 -17.84 59.23
N ALA A 310 5.68 -17.37 59.72
CA ALA A 310 6.17 -16.04 59.36
C ALA A 310 6.42 -15.95 57.84
N GLY A 311 5.53 -15.28 57.11
CA GLY A 311 5.80 -14.67 55.80
C GLY A 311 6.58 -15.52 54.78
N ALA A 312 6.33 -16.83 54.72
CA ALA A 312 7.09 -17.73 53.86
C ALA A 312 6.85 -17.37 52.38
N THR A 313 7.88 -16.86 51.72
CA THR A 313 7.89 -16.73 50.26
C THR A 313 7.90 -18.15 49.70
N LEU A 314 6.95 -18.50 48.84
CA LEU A 314 6.92 -19.82 48.22
C LEU A 314 8.14 -19.95 47.30
N GLU A 315 9.05 -20.85 47.63
CA GLU A 315 10.19 -21.17 46.78
C GLU A 315 9.72 -22.02 45.59
N PHE A 316 10.08 -21.59 44.39
CA PHE A 316 9.76 -22.31 43.15
C PHE A 316 10.88 -22.17 42.13
N LYS A 317 10.87 -23.07 41.16
CA LYS A 317 11.64 -22.97 39.92
C LYS A 317 10.67 -22.89 38.76
N HIS A 318 11.09 -22.22 37.69
CA HIS A 318 10.34 -22.20 36.45
C HIS A 318 11.21 -22.73 35.30
N ALA A 319 10.55 -23.26 34.28
CA ALA A 319 11.16 -23.67 33.03
C ALA A 319 10.29 -23.14 31.88
N TYR A 320 10.93 -22.61 30.84
CA TYR A 320 10.24 -22.19 29.62
C TYR A 320 10.47 -23.20 28.50
N ASP A 321 9.37 -23.70 27.93
CA ASP A 321 9.38 -24.55 26.74
C ASP A 321 8.98 -23.71 25.52
N LEU A 322 9.96 -23.48 24.64
CA LEU A 322 9.80 -22.72 23.41
C LEU A 322 8.87 -23.41 22.40
N GLY A 323 8.84 -24.75 22.38
CA GLY A 323 8.01 -25.54 21.47
C GLY A 323 6.53 -25.42 21.79
N THR A 324 6.19 -25.41 23.07
CA THR A 324 4.79 -25.26 23.53
C THR A 324 4.42 -23.84 23.95
N ARG A 325 5.38 -22.91 23.95
CA ARG A 325 5.25 -21.52 24.42
C ARG A 325 4.71 -21.46 25.84
N ALA A 326 5.23 -22.33 26.70
CA ALA A 326 4.70 -22.50 28.04
C ALA A 326 5.76 -22.29 29.12
N ILE A 327 5.37 -21.60 30.18
CA ILE A 327 6.12 -21.57 31.44
C ILE A 327 5.53 -22.65 32.35
N GLU A 328 6.40 -23.52 32.87
CA GLU A 328 6.06 -24.49 33.91
C GLU A 328 6.73 -24.09 35.22
N ILE A 329 5.96 -23.97 36.29
CA ILE A 329 6.39 -23.62 37.65
C ILE A 329 6.29 -24.85 38.53
N ARG A 330 7.38 -25.17 39.23
CA ARG A 330 7.46 -26.27 40.19
C ARG A 330 7.88 -25.74 41.55
N PHE A 331 7.09 -26.04 42.57
CA PHE A 331 7.38 -25.64 43.95
C PHE A 331 8.49 -26.51 44.55
N ALA A 332 9.35 -25.90 45.38
CA ALA A 332 10.45 -26.59 46.03
C ALA A 332 9.97 -27.57 47.12
N ALA A 333 8.86 -27.23 47.77
CA ALA A 333 8.15 -28.08 48.72
C ALA A 333 6.67 -28.21 48.32
N PRO A 334 5.96 -29.27 48.76
CA PRO A 334 4.52 -29.35 48.60
C PRO A 334 3.84 -28.12 49.19
N LEU A 335 2.82 -27.61 48.51
CA LEU A 335 2.00 -26.53 49.00
C LEU A 335 1.26 -26.95 50.28
N ASP A 336 1.06 -26.00 51.18
CA ASP A 336 0.22 -26.14 52.36
C ASP A 336 -1.22 -26.50 52.00
N ARG A 337 -1.83 -27.39 52.79
CA ARG A 337 -3.21 -27.86 52.60
C ARG A 337 -4.23 -26.76 52.86
N PHE A 338 -5.33 -26.79 52.11
CA PHE A 338 -6.46 -25.87 52.26
C PHE A 338 -6.07 -24.38 52.22
N ARG A 339 -5.01 -24.04 51.48
CA ARG A 339 -4.57 -22.66 51.26
C ARG A 339 -4.91 -22.21 49.85
N THR A 340 -5.14 -20.92 49.71
CA THR A 340 -5.32 -20.25 48.43
C THR A 340 -3.99 -19.68 47.97
N VAL A 341 -3.55 -20.07 46.79
CA VAL A 341 -2.30 -19.62 46.15
C VAL A 341 -2.65 -18.63 45.05
N LYS A 342 -1.97 -17.49 45.02
CA LYS A 342 -1.99 -16.53 43.92
C LYS A 342 -0.66 -16.59 43.16
N VAL A 343 -0.73 -16.76 41.86
CA VAL A 343 0.42 -16.67 40.95
C VAL A 343 0.23 -15.46 40.04
N GLU A 344 1.20 -14.57 40.04
CA GLU A 344 1.18 -13.32 39.29
C GLU A 344 2.33 -13.30 38.27
N LEU A 345 1.98 -12.95 37.04
CA LEU A 345 2.86 -12.58 35.95
C LEU A 345 2.95 -11.06 35.94
N LEU A 346 4.12 -10.55 36.32
CA LEU A 346 4.37 -9.11 36.50
C LEU A 346 4.68 -8.43 35.16
N ASP A 347 4.63 -7.09 35.17
CA ASP A 347 5.06 -6.27 34.04
C ASP A 347 6.57 -6.37 33.82
N GLY A 348 6.99 -6.41 32.55
CA GLY A 348 8.41 -6.52 32.16
C GLY A 348 8.79 -7.78 31.39
N MET A 349 7.90 -8.77 31.31
CA MET A 349 8.06 -9.90 30.40
C MET A 349 7.90 -9.47 28.93
N LYS A 350 8.67 -10.11 28.05
CA LYS A 350 8.70 -9.79 26.61
C LYS A 350 8.53 -11.04 25.76
N ALA A 351 7.87 -10.85 24.63
CA ALA A 351 7.89 -11.80 23.53
C ALA A 351 9.26 -11.79 22.82
N PHE A 352 9.54 -12.84 22.05
CA PHE A 352 10.81 -12.98 21.32
C PHE A 352 11.10 -11.84 20.33
N ASP A 353 10.07 -11.19 19.81
CA ASP A 353 10.17 -10.02 18.92
C ASP A 353 10.27 -8.69 19.68
N GLY A 354 10.31 -8.72 21.01
CA GLY A 354 10.37 -7.55 21.87
C GLY A 354 9.00 -6.98 22.27
N ALA A 355 7.89 -7.57 21.83
CA ALA A 355 6.56 -7.14 22.24
C ALA A 355 6.37 -7.29 23.76
N PRO A 356 5.66 -6.38 24.45
CA PRO A 356 5.36 -6.56 25.87
C PRO A 356 4.43 -7.75 26.07
N VAL A 357 4.51 -8.39 27.24
CA VAL A 357 3.55 -9.39 27.69
C VAL A 357 2.57 -8.74 28.67
N ALA A 358 1.28 -8.96 28.50
CA ALA A 358 0.26 -8.44 29.40
C ALA A 358 0.42 -9.06 30.82
N PRO A 359 0.49 -8.25 31.89
CA PRO A 359 0.46 -8.77 33.25
C PRO A 359 -0.84 -9.54 33.51
N SER A 360 -0.74 -10.66 34.21
CA SER A 360 -1.90 -11.50 34.50
C SER A 360 -1.72 -12.25 35.81
N SER A 361 -2.80 -12.79 36.35
CA SER A 361 -2.72 -13.59 37.58
C SER A 361 -3.79 -14.67 37.59
N ILE A 362 -3.49 -15.77 38.26
CA ILE A 362 -4.46 -16.78 38.62
C ILE A 362 -4.44 -17.02 40.13
N THR A 363 -5.55 -17.48 40.66
CA THR A 363 -5.72 -17.88 42.04
C THR A 363 -6.33 -19.27 42.09
N PHE A 364 -5.78 -20.18 42.89
CA PHE A 364 -6.35 -21.52 43.07
C PHE A 364 -6.23 -21.98 44.53
N SER A 365 -7.01 -22.99 44.91
CA SER A 365 -6.99 -23.54 46.27
C SER A 365 -6.53 -24.99 46.29
N THR A 366 -5.62 -25.29 47.20
CA THR A 366 -5.05 -26.64 47.38
C THR A 366 -5.99 -27.58 48.13
N GLY A 367 -5.96 -28.86 47.78
CA GLY A 367 -6.69 -29.92 48.48
C GLY A 367 -6.13 -30.31 49.85
N GLY A 368 -6.70 -31.36 50.45
CA GLY A 368 -6.35 -31.90 51.77
C GLY A 368 -5.49 -33.17 51.74
#